data_AF-A0A1S1NHS1-F1
#
_entry.id   AF-A0A1S1NHS1-F1
#
_cell.length_a   1.000
_cell.length_b   1.000
_cell.length_c   1.000
_cell.angle_alpha   90.00
_cell.angle_beta   90.00
_cell.angle_gamma   90.00
#
_symmetry.space_group_name_H-M   'P 1'
#
loop_
_entity.id
_entity.type
_entity.pdbx_description
1 polymer ?
#
loop_
_entity_poly.entity_id
_entity_poly.type
_entity_poly.pdbx_seq_one_letter_code
_entity_poly.pdbx_strand_id
1 'polypeptide(L)'
;MTADEITFSPTHTRFAADLMADCAGELLRITGVLDEHLEWEKVQRARYEQGLVATEPVYGYTGIMVAAKVTVVYAAAYCQWVSDHLVHAGRTAAEIDLVSARRFAPPDDDYLLLRQHEMACDVVPVPSPDPPGFPPALEGTEFLDASVRAKLERVRTLLDEADVAITRSSIRVMQTLHQHTSALAAWCVLAPPHTPSISRGDDELW
;
A
#
# COMPACT_ATOMS: atom_id res chain seq x y z
N MET A 1 14.74 -30.90 14.59
CA MET A 1 13.64 -29.92 14.65
C MET A 1 13.94 -29.01 15.82
N THR A 2 14.60 -27.89 15.54
CA THR A 2 14.71 -26.78 16.51
C THR A 2 13.32 -26.19 16.67
N ALA A 3 12.85 -26.02 17.90
CA ALA A 3 11.64 -25.26 18.14
C ALA A 3 11.88 -23.86 17.58
N ASP A 4 11.12 -23.46 16.56
CA ASP A 4 11.17 -22.09 16.08
C ASP A 4 10.83 -21.17 17.26
N GLU A 5 11.79 -20.37 17.66
CA GLU A 5 11.61 -19.41 18.74
C GLU A 5 10.58 -18.38 18.27
N ILE A 6 9.45 -18.32 18.97
CA ILE A 6 8.42 -17.32 18.71
C ILE A 6 8.97 -15.99 19.21
N THR A 7 9.26 -15.08 18.27
CA THR A 7 9.85 -13.78 18.53
C THR A 7 8.88 -12.70 18.06
N PHE A 8 8.72 -11.67 18.89
CA PHE A 8 7.96 -10.48 18.54
C PHE A 8 8.86 -9.27 18.65
N SER A 9 8.87 -8.43 17.61
CA SER A 9 9.63 -7.19 17.61
C SER A 9 8.68 -5.98 17.55
N PRO A 10 8.45 -5.28 18.68
CA PRO A 10 7.58 -4.11 18.72
C PRO A 10 8.03 -3.01 17.77
N THR A 11 9.34 -2.75 17.70
CA THR A 11 9.93 -1.70 16.87
C THR A 11 9.70 -1.96 15.38
N HIS A 12 9.99 -3.16 14.89
CA HIS A 12 9.80 -3.49 13.48
C HIS A 12 8.30 -3.57 13.12
N THR A 13 7.46 -4.03 14.05
CA THR A 13 6.00 -4.05 13.86
C THR A 13 5.44 -2.65 13.67
N ARG A 14 5.85 -1.69 14.53
CA ARG A 14 5.44 -0.30 14.41
C ARG A 14 5.95 0.33 13.12
N PHE A 15 7.23 0.12 12.80
CA PHE A 15 7.82 0.63 11.56
C PHE A 15 7.09 0.11 10.32
N ALA A 16 6.77 -1.19 10.27
CA ALA A 16 5.95 -1.77 9.20
C ALA A 16 4.55 -1.14 9.13
N ALA A 17 3.91 -0.91 10.28
CA ALA A 17 2.58 -0.27 10.32
C ALA A 17 2.61 1.13 9.71
N ASP A 18 3.62 1.93 10.08
CA ASP A 18 3.81 3.29 9.56
C ASP A 18 4.07 3.26 8.05
N LEU A 19 4.92 2.35 7.55
CA LEU A 19 5.16 2.16 6.12
C LEU A 19 3.90 1.77 5.35
N MET A 20 3.06 0.88 5.91
CA MET A 20 1.80 0.49 5.27
C MET A 20 0.79 1.65 5.21
N ALA A 21 0.75 2.50 6.24
CA ALA A 21 -0.05 3.72 6.22
C ALA A 21 0.48 4.74 5.19
N ASP A 22 1.81 4.88 5.07
CA ASP A 22 2.44 5.71 4.06
C ASP A 22 2.15 5.20 2.63
N CYS A 23 2.15 3.88 2.42
CA CYS A 23 1.73 3.27 1.16
C CYS A 23 0.29 3.63 0.80
N ALA A 24 -0.64 3.51 1.77
CA ALA A 24 -2.03 3.91 1.56
C ALA A 24 -2.14 5.40 1.19
N GLY A 25 -1.39 6.27 1.87
CA GLY A 25 -1.32 7.70 1.57
C GLY A 25 -0.79 8.01 0.17
N GLU A 26 0.30 7.35 -0.26
CA GLU A 26 0.86 7.52 -1.61
C GLU A 26 -0.09 7.00 -2.71
N LEU A 27 -0.76 5.87 -2.48
CA LEU A 27 -1.79 5.36 -3.39
C LEU A 27 -2.96 6.34 -3.54
N LEU A 28 -3.44 6.93 -2.44
CA LEU A 28 -4.46 7.98 -2.51
C LEU A 28 -3.96 9.23 -3.26
N ARG A 29 -2.68 9.62 -3.11
CA ARG A 29 -2.10 10.72 -3.90
C ARG A 29 -2.07 10.41 -5.39
N ILE A 30 -1.82 9.15 -5.79
CA ILE A 30 -1.92 8.72 -7.19
C ILE A 30 -3.33 8.96 -7.74
N THR A 31 -4.38 8.71 -6.95
CA THR A 31 -5.76 8.95 -7.40
C THR A 31 -6.02 10.42 -7.75
N GLY A 32 -5.37 11.37 -7.06
CA GLY A 32 -5.45 12.79 -7.39
C GLY A 32 -4.83 13.13 -8.74
N VAL A 33 -3.69 12.51 -9.07
CA VAL A 33 -3.05 12.68 -10.40
C VAL A 33 -3.94 12.11 -11.50
N LEU A 34 -4.59 10.98 -11.25
CA LEU A 34 -5.55 10.39 -12.20
C LEU A 34 -6.78 11.29 -12.38
N ASP A 35 -7.28 11.91 -11.30
CA ASP A 35 -8.40 12.86 -11.37
C ASP A 35 -8.06 14.12 -12.19
N GLU A 36 -6.86 14.67 -12.02
CA GLU A 36 -6.37 15.79 -12.83
C GLU A 36 -6.33 15.44 -14.32
N HIS A 37 -5.88 14.22 -14.67
CA HIS A 37 -5.90 13.74 -16.05
C HIS A 37 -7.31 13.58 -16.60
N LEU A 38 -8.21 12.97 -15.83
CA LEU A 38 -9.61 12.78 -16.24
C LEU A 38 -10.31 14.13 -16.47
N GLU A 39 -10.10 15.12 -15.60
CA GLU A 39 -10.68 16.45 -15.80
C GLU A 39 -10.03 17.19 -16.98
N TRP A 40 -8.72 17.05 -17.19
CA TRP A 40 -8.05 17.60 -18.36
C TRP A 40 -8.61 17.01 -19.66
N GLU A 41 -8.80 15.69 -19.74
CA GLU A 41 -9.41 15.03 -20.91
C GLU A 41 -10.81 15.56 -21.19
N LYS A 42 -11.63 15.68 -20.14
CA LYS A 42 -12.99 16.22 -20.21
C LYS A 42 -13.01 17.66 -20.73
N VAL A 43 -12.10 18.51 -20.26
CA VAL A 43 -11.97 19.89 -20.76
C VAL A 43 -11.56 19.91 -22.23
N GLN A 44 -10.61 19.07 -22.66
CA GLN A 44 -10.24 18.99 -24.07
C GLN A 44 -11.43 18.55 -24.93
N ARG A 45 -12.24 17.59 -24.45
CA ARG A 45 -13.38 17.08 -25.21
C ARG A 45 -14.43 18.16 -25.43
N ALA A 46 -14.76 18.90 -24.37
CA ALA A 46 -15.67 20.03 -24.47
C ALA A 46 -15.16 21.11 -25.44
N ARG A 47 -13.85 21.38 -25.48
CA ARG A 47 -13.27 22.33 -26.44
C ARG A 47 -13.36 21.85 -27.88
N TYR A 48 -13.14 20.56 -28.13
CA TYR A 48 -13.31 19.96 -29.46
C TYR A 48 -14.77 20.02 -29.92
N GLU A 49 -15.72 19.63 -29.06
CA GLU A 49 -17.17 19.69 -29.36
C GLU A 49 -17.66 21.11 -29.64
N GLN A 50 -17.02 22.12 -29.04
CA GLN A 50 -17.29 23.55 -29.29
C GLN A 50 -16.58 24.10 -30.55
N GLY A 51 -15.81 23.28 -31.26
CA GLY A 51 -15.03 23.70 -32.44
C GLY A 51 -13.85 24.61 -32.11
N LEU A 52 -13.41 24.67 -30.84
CA LEU A 52 -12.26 25.46 -30.40
C LEU A 52 -10.92 24.77 -30.73
N VAL A 53 -10.95 23.48 -31.08
CA VAL A 53 -9.79 22.67 -31.48
C VAL A 53 -10.16 21.93 -32.76
N ALA A 54 -9.27 21.99 -33.76
CA ALA A 54 -9.53 21.43 -35.09
C ALA A 54 -9.32 19.90 -35.19
N THR A 55 -8.55 19.34 -34.25
CA THR A 55 -8.20 17.92 -34.20
C THR A 55 -8.90 17.25 -33.04
N GLU A 56 -9.57 16.13 -33.32
CA GLU A 56 -10.13 15.25 -32.31
C GLU A 56 -8.99 14.71 -31.44
N PRO A 57 -8.99 14.98 -30.12
CA PRO A 57 -7.96 14.43 -29.27
C PRO A 57 -8.14 12.92 -29.15
N VAL A 58 -7.05 12.18 -29.06
CA VAL A 58 -7.07 10.71 -28.97
C VAL A 58 -7.63 10.31 -27.61
N TYR A 59 -8.95 10.08 -27.53
CA TYR A 59 -9.64 9.64 -26.32
C TYR A 59 -9.85 8.13 -26.32
N GLY A 60 -8.80 7.38 -26.01
CA GLY A 60 -8.89 5.91 -25.92
C GLY A 60 -9.02 5.37 -24.50
N TYR A 61 -8.65 6.16 -23.48
CA TYR A 61 -8.21 5.59 -22.21
C TYR A 61 -8.96 6.09 -20.98
N THR A 62 -9.98 6.96 -21.12
CA THR A 62 -10.76 7.46 -19.98
C THR A 62 -11.37 6.32 -19.15
N GLY A 63 -11.93 5.30 -19.81
CA GLY A 63 -12.47 4.12 -19.12
C GLY A 63 -11.39 3.33 -18.35
N ILE A 64 -10.21 3.21 -18.95
CA ILE A 64 -9.04 2.55 -18.34
C ILE A 64 -8.52 3.35 -17.14
N MET A 65 -8.44 4.67 -17.24
CA MET A 65 -8.01 5.54 -16.14
C MET A 65 -8.99 5.53 -14.96
N VAL A 66 -10.30 5.49 -15.24
CA VAL A 66 -11.34 5.33 -14.20
C VAL A 66 -11.19 3.97 -13.51
N ALA A 67 -11.02 2.89 -14.27
CA ALA A 67 -10.79 1.56 -13.70
C ALA A 67 -9.51 1.51 -12.86
N ALA A 68 -8.40 2.06 -13.37
CA ALA A 68 -7.13 2.16 -12.66
C ALA A 68 -7.27 2.93 -11.35
N LYS A 69 -8.00 4.06 -11.34
CA LYS A 69 -8.27 4.84 -10.12
C LYS A 69 -8.99 3.98 -9.07
N VAL A 70 -10.06 3.30 -9.44
CA VAL A 70 -10.82 2.42 -8.52
C VAL A 70 -9.91 1.34 -7.94
N THR A 71 -9.10 0.71 -8.78
CA THR A 71 -8.15 -0.33 -8.38
C THR A 71 -7.10 0.21 -7.40
N VAL A 72 -6.57 1.42 -7.61
CA VAL A 72 -5.64 2.08 -6.68
C VAL A 72 -6.31 2.41 -5.33
N VAL A 73 -7.59 2.80 -5.31
CA VAL A 73 -8.35 3.01 -4.07
C VAL A 73 -8.49 1.70 -3.28
N TYR A 74 -8.79 0.58 -3.96
CA TYR A 74 -8.84 -0.73 -3.30
C TYR A 74 -7.49 -1.11 -2.70
N ALA A 75 -6.39 -0.90 -3.44
CA ALA A 75 -5.05 -1.15 -2.92
C ALA A 75 -4.74 -0.28 -1.68
N ALA A 76 -5.13 1.00 -1.68
CA ALA A 76 -4.93 1.89 -0.55
C ALA A 76 -5.69 1.40 0.70
N ALA A 77 -6.97 1.01 0.54
CA ALA A 77 -7.76 0.45 1.61
C ALA A 77 -7.16 -0.86 2.16
N TYR A 78 -6.60 -1.69 1.28
CA TYR A 78 -5.92 -2.92 1.66
C TYR A 78 -4.65 -2.64 2.48
N CYS A 79 -3.83 -1.67 2.06
CA CYS A 79 -2.65 -1.25 2.82
C CYS A 79 -3.03 -0.73 4.21
N GLN A 80 -4.09 0.07 4.31
CA GLN A 80 -4.59 0.55 5.60
C GLN A 80 -5.04 -0.61 6.50
N TRP A 81 -5.77 -1.59 5.95
CA TRP A 81 -6.20 -2.76 6.69
C TRP A 81 -5.02 -3.55 7.27
N VAL A 82 -3.93 -3.72 6.51
CA VAL A 82 -2.70 -4.36 7.01
C VAL A 82 -2.06 -3.51 8.11
N SER A 83 -1.97 -2.18 7.92
CA SER A 83 -1.44 -1.26 8.94
C SER A 83 -2.20 -1.38 10.26
N ASP A 84 -3.53 -1.37 10.23
CA ASP A 84 -4.38 -1.49 11.43
C ASP A 84 -4.13 -2.82 12.16
N HIS A 85 -3.93 -3.92 11.42
CA HIS A 85 -3.59 -5.22 12.02
C HIS A 85 -2.19 -5.24 12.66
N LEU A 86 -1.22 -4.55 12.07
CA LEU A 86 0.11 -4.42 12.66
C LEU A 86 0.06 -3.62 13.96
N VAL A 87 -0.67 -2.50 13.98
CA VAL A 87 -0.90 -1.70 15.20
C VAL A 87 -1.59 -2.53 16.27
N HIS A 88 -2.67 -3.24 15.91
CA HIS A 88 -3.41 -4.09 16.84
C HIS A 88 -2.55 -5.24 17.41
N ALA A 89 -1.72 -5.88 16.57
CA ALA A 89 -0.78 -6.90 17.01
C ALA A 89 0.26 -6.33 17.98
N GLY A 90 0.79 -5.14 17.69
CA GLY A 90 1.70 -4.42 18.59
C GLY A 90 1.09 -4.13 19.95
N ARG A 91 -0.15 -3.64 19.98
CA ARG A 91 -0.89 -3.42 21.22
C ARG A 91 -1.09 -4.73 22.00
N THR A 92 -1.56 -5.77 21.33
CA THR A 92 -1.85 -7.06 21.95
C THR A 92 -0.60 -7.66 22.60
N ALA A 93 0.55 -7.58 21.92
CA ALA A 93 1.83 -8.02 22.48
C ALA A 93 2.22 -7.20 23.72
N ALA A 94 2.07 -5.87 23.68
CA ALA A 94 2.33 -5.02 24.84
C ALA A 94 1.41 -5.34 26.03
N GLU A 95 0.14 -5.70 25.79
CA GLU A 95 -0.81 -6.08 26.84
C GLU A 95 -0.38 -7.39 27.52
N ILE A 96 0.05 -8.37 26.71
CA ILE A 96 0.58 -9.65 27.21
C ILE A 96 1.85 -9.43 28.02
N ASP A 97 2.77 -8.59 27.55
CA ASP A 97 4.01 -8.27 28.25
C ASP A 97 3.73 -7.56 29.59
N LEU A 98 2.79 -6.61 29.61
CA LEU A 98 2.38 -5.92 30.83
C LEU A 98 1.76 -6.89 31.85
N VAL A 99 0.87 -7.78 31.41
CA VAL A 99 0.26 -8.81 32.27
C VAL A 99 1.33 -9.76 32.81
N SER A 100 2.32 -10.10 32.00
CA SER A 100 3.42 -10.98 32.40
C SER A 100 4.33 -10.29 33.42
N ALA A 101 4.72 -9.04 33.18
CA ALA A 101 5.55 -8.24 34.09
C ALA A 101 4.91 -8.07 35.48
N ARG A 102 3.60 -7.83 35.54
CA ARG A 102 2.84 -7.72 36.81
C ARG A 102 2.96 -8.92 37.72
N ARG A 103 3.15 -10.13 37.16
CA ARG A 103 3.27 -11.35 37.97
C ARG A 103 4.58 -11.40 38.77
N PHE A 104 5.58 -10.63 38.36
CA PHE A 104 6.92 -10.64 38.93
C PHE A 104 7.29 -9.32 39.62
N ALA A 105 6.50 -8.26 39.40
CA ALA A 105 6.75 -6.94 39.97
C ALA A 105 6.08 -6.76 41.35
N PRO A 106 6.58 -5.83 42.18
CA PRO A 106 5.90 -5.39 43.39
C PRO A 106 4.49 -4.82 43.10
N PRO A 107 3.55 -4.89 44.05
CA PRO A 107 2.16 -4.43 43.87
C PRO A 107 2.03 -2.94 43.51
N ASP A 108 3.01 -2.11 43.92
CA ASP A 108 3.02 -0.65 43.76
C ASP A 108 4.14 -0.19 42.82
N ASP A 109 4.44 -0.98 41.78
CA ASP A 109 5.42 -0.56 40.77
C ASP A 109 4.84 0.58 39.91
N ASP A 110 5.22 1.82 40.25
CA ASP A 110 4.82 3.05 39.57
C ASP A 110 5.08 3.00 38.05
N TYR A 111 6.11 2.27 37.60
CA TYR A 111 6.39 2.12 36.17
C TYR A 111 5.31 1.29 35.47
N LEU A 112 4.84 0.20 36.08
CA LEU A 112 3.77 -0.62 35.50
C LEU A 112 2.40 0.06 35.55
N LEU A 113 2.18 0.92 36.55
CA LEU A 113 0.98 1.76 36.63
C LEU A 113 0.98 2.82 35.52
N LEU A 114 2.11 3.50 35.29
CA LEU A 114 2.25 4.45 34.20
C LEU A 114 2.04 3.77 32.83
N ARG A 115 2.66 2.61 32.60
CA ARG A 115 2.47 1.83 31.36
C ARG A 115 1.02 1.42 31.15
N GLN A 116 0.32 0.99 32.20
CA GLN A 116 -1.10 0.67 32.09
C GLN A 116 -1.93 1.90 31.70
N HIS A 117 -1.62 3.06 32.29
CA HIS A 117 -2.31 4.30 31.99
C HIS A 117 -2.09 4.72 30.52
N GLU A 118 -0.84 4.69 30.04
CA GLU A 118 -0.50 4.96 28.63
C GLU A 118 -1.33 4.09 27.67
N MET A 119 -1.42 2.80 27.96
CA MET A 119 -2.17 1.85 27.13
C MET A 119 -3.69 2.02 27.22
N ALA A 120 -4.21 2.49 28.34
CA ALA A 120 -5.63 2.76 28.51
C ALA A 120 -6.06 4.04 27.77
N CYS A 121 -5.16 5.02 27.64
CA CYS A 121 -5.40 6.25 26.90
C CYS A 121 -5.28 6.06 25.39
N ASP A 122 -4.42 5.16 24.94
CA ASP A 122 -4.36 4.79 23.53
C ASP A 122 -5.58 3.91 23.21
N VAL A 123 -6.48 4.34 22.34
CA VAL A 123 -7.64 3.55 21.90
C VAL A 123 -7.38 3.09 20.47
N VAL A 124 -6.93 1.85 20.33
CA VAL A 124 -6.74 1.21 19.03
C VAL A 124 -8.02 0.43 18.72
N PRO A 125 -8.77 0.82 17.67
CA PRO A 125 -9.93 0.05 17.26
C PRO A 125 -9.51 -1.37 16.88
N VAL A 126 -10.35 -2.36 17.22
CA VAL A 126 -10.14 -3.72 16.73
C VAL A 126 -10.38 -3.70 15.21
N PRO A 127 -9.39 -4.10 14.40
CA PRO A 127 -9.53 -4.05 12.96
C PRO A 127 -10.54 -5.09 12.47
N SER A 128 -11.14 -4.84 11.31
CA SER A 128 -12.06 -5.80 10.67
C SER A 128 -11.35 -7.13 10.43
N PRO A 129 -11.91 -8.28 10.87
CA PRO A 129 -11.26 -9.57 10.70
C PRO A 129 -11.15 -9.98 9.23
N ASP A 130 -12.08 -9.51 8.40
CA ASP A 130 -12.09 -9.79 6.98
C ASP A 130 -11.29 -8.71 6.24
N PRO A 131 -10.32 -9.09 5.39
CA PRO A 131 -9.64 -8.15 4.52
C PRO A 131 -10.61 -7.57 3.49
N PRO A 132 -10.39 -6.33 3.03
CA PRO A 132 -11.07 -5.84 1.85
C PRO A 132 -10.77 -6.74 0.65
N GLY A 133 -11.58 -6.66 -0.41
CA GLY A 133 -11.30 -7.38 -1.65
C GLY A 133 -9.90 -7.05 -2.15
N PHE A 134 -9.10 -8.08 -2.48
CA PHE A 134 -7.75 -7.87 -3.01
C PHE A 134 -7.83 -7.06 -4.31
N PRO A 135 -6.97 -6.04 -4.53
CA PRO A 135 -7.06 -5.19 -5.70
C PRO A 135 -6.90 -6.03 -6.98
N PRO A 136 -7.74 -5.82 -8.00
CA PRO A 136 -7.57 -6.47 -9.29
C PRO A 136 -6.27 -5.98 -9.95
N ALA A 137 -5.82 -6.70 -10.99
CA ALA A 137 -4.68 -6.25 -11.79
C ALA A 137 -4.94 -4.84 -12.35
N LEU A 138 -3.91 -4.00 -12.35
CA LEU A 138 -4.02 -2.66 -12.89
C LEU A 138 -4.05 -2.75 -14.43
N GLU A 139 -5.18 -2.43 -15.03
CA GLU A 139 -5.34 -2.49 -16.50
C GLU A 139 -4.71 -1.26 -17.17
N GLY A 140 -4.16 -1.46 -18.36
CA GLY A 140 -3.65 -0.35 -19.18
C GLY A 140 -2.48 0.42 -18.57
N THR A 141 -1.59 -0.29 -17.88
CA THR A 141 -0.38 0.26 -17.24
C THR A 141 0.52 1.04 -18.20
N GLU A 142 0.48 0.71 -19.49
CA GLU A 142 1.17 1.38 -20.59
C GLU A 142 0.65 2.80 -20.86
N PHE A 143 -0.59 3.10 -20.44
CA PHE A 143 -1.22 4.42 -20.57
C PHE A 143 -0.99 5.30 -19.33
N LEU A 144 -0.41 4.75 -18.27
CA LEU A 144 -0.03 5.53 -17.10
C LEU A 144 1.14 6.46 -17.45
N ASP A 145 1.00 7.72 -17.07
CA ASP A 145 2.09 8.68 -17.19
C ASP A 145 3.31 8.26 -16.34
N ALA A 146 4.47 8.84 -16.64
CA ALA A 146 5.71 8.52 -15.95
C ALA A 146 5.69 8.86 -14.45
N SER A 147 4.93 9.90 -14.05
CA SER A 147 4.79 10.33 -12.66
C SER A 147 4.00 9.31 -11.84
N VAL A 148 2.88 8.80 -12.35
CA VAL A 148 2.09 7.73 -11.71
C VAL A 148 2.92 6.46 -11.59
N ARG A 149 3.65 6.08 -12.64
CA ARG A 149 4.55 4.91 -12.60
C ARG A 149 5.66 5.05 -11.55
N ALA A 150 6.30 6.21 -11.48
CA ALA A 150 7.33 6.48 -10.47
C ALA A 150 6.77 6.42 -9.05
N LYS A 151 5.53 6.90 -8.83
CA LYS A 151 4.85 6.80 -7.54
C LYS A 151 4.50 5.34 -7.18
N LEU A 152 4.05 4.54 -8.14
CA LEU A 152 3.78 3.11 -7.92
C LEU A 152 5.07 2.34 -7.57
N GLU A 153 6.19 2.64 -8.23
CA GLU A 153 7.48 2.04 -7.87
C GLU A 153 7.93 2.46 -6.46
N ARG A 154 7.68 3.72 -6.07
CA ARG A 154 7.93 4.16 -4.69
C ARG A 154 7.08 3.39 -3.68
N VAL A 155 5.79 3.20 -3.97
CA VAL A 155 4.89 2.37 -3.12
C VAL A 155 5.45 0.96 -3.00
N ARG A 156 5.90 0.37 -4.09
CA ARG A 156 6.54 -0.95 -4.08
C ARG A 156 7.76 -1.01 -3.16
N THR A 157 8.65 -0.03 -3.25
CA THR A 157 9.83 0.02 -2.36
C THR A 157 9.43 0.09 -0.89
N LEU A 158 8.41 0.89 -0.54
CA LEU A 158 7.89 0.96 0.82
C LEU A 158 7.27 -0.39 1.27
N LEU A 159 6.57 -1.08 0.37
CA LEU A 159 6.02 -2.42 0.63
C LEU A 159 7.14 -3.44 0.86
N ASP A 160 8.21 -3.42 0.07
CA ASP A 160 9.38 -4.30 0.26
C ASP A 160 10.06 -4.03 1.61
N GLU A 161 10.21 -2.76 2.02
CA GLU A 161 10.74 -2.39 3.32
C GLU A 161 9.83 -2.85 4.48
N ALA A 162 8.52 -2.69 4.33
CA ALA A 162 7.53 -3.15 5.30
C ALA A 162 7.57 -4.68 5.42
N ASP A 163 7.69 -5.39 4.30
CA ASP A 163 7.79 -6.84 4.25
C ASP A 163 8.99 -7.35 5.05
N VAL A 164 10.17 -6.77 4.81
CA VAL A 164 11.39 -7.07 5.57
C VAL A 164 11.20 -6.80 7.06
N ALA A 165 10.52 -5.72 7.44
CA ALA A 165 10.25 -5.42 8.84
C ALA A 165 9.28 -6.43 9.49
N ILE A 166 8.23 -6.86 8.78
CA ILE A 166 7.26 -7.86 9.28
C ILE A 166 7.96 -9.20 9.56
N THR A 167 8.91 -9.62 8.72
CA THR A 167 9.65 -10.89 8.90
C THR A 167 10.52 -10.92 10.17
N ARG A 168 10.73 -9.77 10.85
CA ARG A 168 11.43 -9.70 12.14
C ARG A 168 10.59 -10.20 13.32
N SER A 169 9.32 -10.54 13.08
CA SER A 169 8.43 -11.17 14.05
C SER A 169 7.94 -12.51 13.51
N SER A 170 8.10 -13.59 14.27
CA SER A 170 7.73 -14.95 13.84
C SER A 170 6.35 -15.41 14.35
N ILE A 171 5.56 -14.51 14.96
CA ILE A 171 4.19 -14.83 15.39
C ILE A 171 3.26 -15.07 14.19
N ARG A 172 2.25 -15.94 14.36
CA ARG A 172 1.36 -16.37 13.28
C ARG A 172 0.68 -15.22 12.52
N VAL A 173 0.22 -14.19 13.23
CA VAL A 173 -0.41 -13.03 12.59
C VAL A 173 0.56 -12.30 11.64
N MET A 174 1.84 -12.19 12.01
CA MET A 174 2.85 -11.55 11.17
C MET A 174 3.17 -12.36 9.93
N GLN A 175 3.14 -13.69 10.02
CA GLN A 175 3.28 -14.55 8.84
C GLN A 175 2.14 -14.35 7.83
N THR A 176 0.91 -14.17 8.32
CA THR A 176 -0.24 -13.87 7.46
C THR A 176 -0.10 -12.48 6.84
N LEU A 177 0.25 -11.46 7.63
CA LEU A 177 0.43 -10.10 7.11
C LEU A 177 1.58 -10.01 6.11
N HIS A 178 2.67 -10.77 6.31
CA HIS A 178 3.76 -10.90 5.34
C HIS A 178 3.27 -11.41 3.98
N GLN A 179 2.42 -12.45 3.95
CA GLN A 179 1.85 -12.96 2.69
C GLN A 179 1.03 -11.88 1.95
N HIS A 180 0.26 -11.09 2.70
CA HIS A 180 -0.52 -9.98 2.15
C HIS A 180 0.36 -8.86 1.60
N THR A 181 1.38 -8.45 2.36
CA THR A 181 2.34 -7.41 1.94
C THR A 181 3.13 -7.84 0.71
N SER A 182 3.62 -9.08 0.69
CA SER A 182 4.32 -9.64 -0.47
C SER A 182 3.43 -9.70 -1.72
N ALA A 183 2.16 -10.08 -1.57
CA ALA A 183 1.20 -10.06 -2.67
C ALA A 183 0.94 -8.65 -3.21
N LEU A 184 0.84 -7.64 -2.32
CA LEU A 184 0.72 -6.23 -2.72
C LEU A 184 1.98 -5.72 -3.44
N ALA A 185 3.18 -6.07 -2.95
CA ALA A 185 4.43 -5.68 -3.59
C ALA A 185 4.52 -6.25 -5.02
N ALA A 186 4.12 -7.52 -5.20
CA ALA A 186 4.02 -8.15 -6.51
C ALA A 186 2.96 -7.49 -7.40
N TRP A 187 1.83 -7.07 -6.83
CA TRP A 187 0.79 -6.34 -7.55
C TRP A 187 1.27 -4.98 -8.09
N CYS A 188 2.16 -4.28 -7.38
CA CYS A 188 2.75 -3.03 -7.85
C CYS A 188 3.71 -3.18 -9.04
N VAL A 189 4.10 -4.41 -9.41
CA VAL A 189 4.98 -4.65 -10.55
C VAL A 189 4.21 -4.39 -11.85
N LEU A 190 4.39 -3.18 -12.38
CA LEU A 190 3.99 -2.84 -13.74
C LEU A 190 4.92 -3.60 -14.69
N ALA A 191 4.37 -4.34 -15.65
CA ALA A 191 5.18 -4.94 -16.72
C ALA A 191 6.07 -3.85 -17.36
N PRO A 192 7.33 -4.15 -17.73
CA PRO A 192 8.24 -3.14 -18.24
C PRO A 192 7.60 -2.44 -19.45
N PRO A 193 7.83 -1.13 -19.63
CA PRO A 193 7.36 -0.45 -20.83
C PRO A 193 7.97 -1.18 -22.02
N HIS A 194 7.12 -1.77 -22.86
CA HIS A 194 7.53 -2.09 -24.21
C HIS A 194 8.00 -0.77 -24.82
N THR A 195 9.31 -0.56 -24.87
CA THR A 195 9.89 0.42 -25.78
C THR A 195 9.37 0.00 -27.15
N PRO A 196 8.51 0.78 -27.83
CA PRO A 196 8.20 0.45 -29.21
C PRO A 196 9.54 0.49 -29.92
N SER A 197 10.01 -0.68 -30.38
CA SER A 197 11.12 -0.74 -31.31
C SER A 197 10.64 0.06 -32.50
N ILE A 198 11.14 1.28 -32.64
CA ILE A 198 11.09 1.99 -33.91
C ILE A 198 11.91 1.08 -34.83
N SER A 199 11.23 0.20 -35.56
CA SER A 199 11.76 -0.41 -36.76
C SER A 199 11.98 0.76 -37.70
N ARG A 200 13.16 1.37 -37.59
CA ARG A 200 13.67 2.30 -38.57
C ARG A 200 13.67 1.50 -39.87
N GLY A 201 12.82 1.93 -40.80
CA GLY A 201 12.71 1.31 -42.11
C GLY A 201 14.09 1.26 -42.72
N ASP A 202 14.56 0.05 -42.98
CA ASP A 202 15.48 -0.21 -44.07
C ASP A 202 14.62 -0.79 -45.19
N ASP A 203 13.91 0.12 -45.87
CA ASP A 203 13.62 -0.06 -47.28
C ASP A 203 14.96 -0.02 -48.01
N GLU A 204 15.22 -1.12 -48.73
CA GLU A 204 15.90 -1.22 -50.03
C GLU A 204 17.10 -0.29 -50.32
N LEU A 205 18.24 -0.92 -50.62
CA LEU A 205 18.94 -0.89 -51.91
C LEU A 205 20.43 -1.17 -51.68
N TRP A 206 20.88 -2.38 -52.02
CA TRP A 206 21.93 -2.71 -53.02
C TRP A 206 21.96 -4.23 -53.22
#